data_AF-A0A7J2NJ72-F1
#
_entry.id   AF-A0A7J2NJ72-F1
#
_cell.length_a   1.000
_cell.length_b   1.000
_cell.length_c   1.000
_cell.angle_alpha   90.00
_cell.angle_beta   90.00
_cell.angle_gamma   90.00
#
_symmetry.space_group_name_H-M   'P 1'
#
loop_
_entity.id
_entity.type
_entity.pdbx_description
1 polymer ?
#
loop_
_entity_poly.entity_id
_entity_poly.type
_entity_poly.pdbx_seq_one_letter_code
_entity_poly.pdbx_strand_id
1 'polypeptide(L)'
;MKTHFPGIDLEEEVRKLVAQVPEGMVTTYGDVAKALGDVVASRFVGKVMSKNEDIVRVPCRRVVRSDGTLGGYSGGDGLPTKKKLLQAEGVEIIGQKIADFEKIRFTDFRTTYPLKKYRKIQRNDSKKIVLEDDFSSDAYIAGADIAYDGEDAFAVLMLLDRKGGEVIQTERIRTKVTFPYIPTYLSFREAPAIMQLSDGVDDDYILVYDGNGIMHPMGFGIASHLGVMLDLPVIGVAKKQLCGSLSGSGKTKRVLSGGRHVGFAVSGENWSSPVYVSPGNRISTGSSLSLLQPLWKFRLPEPVRRAHIEAERFRRGDV
;
A
#
# COMPACT_ATOMS: atom_id res chain seq x y z
N MET A 1 -16.58 -3.81 15.03
CA MET A 1 -15.59 -3.58 13.95
C MET A 1 -14.48 -2.55 14.26
N LYS A 2 -14.60 -1.64 15.26
CA LYS A 2 -13.61 -0.55 15.53
C LYS A 2 -12.23 -0.95 16.12
N THR A 3 -11.95 -2.23 16.40
CA THR A 3 -10.80 -2.62 17.25
C THR A 3 -9.54 -3.09 16.49
N HIS A 4 -9.60 -3.32 15.18
CA HIS A 4 -8.48 -3.95 14.45
C HIS A 4 -7.46 -2.95 13.88
N PHE A 5 -7.91 -1.77 13.45
CA PHE A 5 -7.07 -0.76 12.80
C PHE A 5 -6.67 0.33 13.81
N PRO A 6 -5.37 0.57 14.08
CA PRO A 6 -4.96 1.68 14.92
C PRO A 6 -5.35 3.02 14.25
N GLY A 7 -6.00 3.92 15.00
CA GLY A 7 -6.35 5.27 14.56
C GLY A 7 -5.24 6.29 14.80
N ILE A 8 -4.03 6.02 14.34
CA ILE A 8 -2.87 6.90 14.54
C ILE A 8 -2.77 7.87 13.35
N ASP A 9 -2.72 9.17 13.63
CA ASP A 9 -2.42 10.19 12.62
C ASP A 9 -0.91 10.19 12.30
N LEU A 10 -0.55 9.47 11.24
CA LEU A 10 0.86 9.36 10.82
C LEU A 10 1.43 10.66 10.25
N GLU A 11 0.61 11.57 9.73
CA GLU A 11 1.12 12.87 9.24
C GLU A 11 1.54 13.73 10.42
N GLU A 12 0.73 13.76 11.47
CA GLU A 12 1.04 14.48 12.70
C GLU A 12 2.28 13.89 13.41
N GLU A 13 2.43 12.56 13.44
CA GLU A 13 3.64 11.94 13.95
C GLU A 13 4.89 12.34 13.15
N VAL A 14 4.79 12.50 11.82
CA VAL A 14 5.91 13.05 11.01
C VAL A 14 6.24 14.48 11.41
N ARG A 15 5.24 15.36 11.56
CA ARG A 15 5.44 16.76 11.95
C ARG A 15 6.14 16.86 13.31
N LYS A 16 5.69 16.08 14.30
CA LYS A 16 6.32 15.99 15.63
C LYS A 16 7.75 15.50 15.58
N LEU A 17 8.07 14.53 14.73
CA LEU A 17 9.45 14.04 14.58
C LEU A 17 10.34 15.12 13.97
N VAL A 18 9.91 15.77 12.89
CA VAL A 18 10.70 16.81 12.21
C VAL A 18 10.91 18.03 13.11
N ALA A 19 9.95 18.36 13.97
CA ALA A 19 10.08 19.43 14.96
C ALA A 19 11.21 19.19 16.00
N GLN A 20 11.69 17.95 16.16
CA GLN A 20 12.79 17.63 17.09
C GLN A 20 14.18 17.95 16.53
N VAL A 21 14.32 18.18 15.21
CA VAL A 21 15.63 18.41 14.59
C VAL A 21 16.13 19.80 15.00
N PRO A 22 17.24 19.94 15.75
CA PRO A 22 17.70 21.22 16.26
C PRO A 22 18.31 22.11 15.15
N GLU A 23 18.47 23.39 15.45
CA GLU A 23 19.26 24.31 14.60
C GLU A 23 20.69 23.81 14.41
N GLY A 24 21.25 24.04 13.22
CA GLY A 24 22.58 23.57 12.84
C GLY A 24 22.67 22.08 12.49
N MET A 25 21.57 21.32 12.65
CA MET A 25 21.51 19.90 12.28
C MET A 25 20.53 19.65 11.14
N VAL A 26 20.73 18.52 10.46
CA VAL A 26 19.84 18.04 9.39
C VAL A 26 19.49 16.58 9.59
N THR A 27 18.38 16.15 9.02
CA THR A 27 17.97 14.75 9.00
C THR A 27 17.62 14.33 7.58
N THR A 28 17.36 13.05 7.35
CA THR A 28 16.89 12.56 6.05
C THR A 28 15.45 12.07 6.11
N TYR A 29 14.78 12.04 4.95
CA TYR A 29 13.47 11.40 4.85
C TYR A 29 13.48 9.95 5.37
N GLY A 30 14.60 9.24 5.17
CA GLY A 30 14.80 7.88 5.64
C GLY A 30 14.98 7.78 7.15
N ASP A 31 15.62 8.75 7.79
CA ASP A 31 15.81 8.75 9.24
C ASP A 31 14.50 9.06 9.97
N VAL A 32 13.72 10.03 9.46
CA VAL A 32 12.35 10.28 9.96
C VAL A 32 11.46 9.05 9.74
N ALA A 33 11.55 8.36 8.59
CA ALA A 33 10.80 7.13 8.34
C ALA A 33 11.21 5.99 9.29
N LYS A 34 12.51 5.84 9.60
CA LYS A 34 12.98 4.89 10.62
C LYS A 34 12.43 5.26 12.00
N ALA A 35 12.34 6.55 12.33
CA ALA A 35 11.75 7.02 13.58
C ALA A 35 10.22 6.79 13.62
N LEU A 36 9.51 6.83 12.49
CA LEU A 36 8.14 6.32 12.41
C LEU A 36 8.06 4.81 12.66
N GLY A 37 9.14 4.07 12.41
CA GLY A 37 9.26 2.64 12.66
C GLY A 37 9.53 1.79 11.41
N ASP A 38 9.55 2.38 10.22
CA ASP A 38 9.87 1.66 8.98
C ASP A 38 10.37 2.59 7.86
N VAL A 39 11.55 2.30 7.32
CA VAL A 39 12.19 3.09 6.26
C VAL A 39 11.38 3.17 4.97
N VAL A 40 10.48 2.21 4.72
CA VAL A 40 9.59 2.23 3.53
C VAL A 40 8.68 3.46 3.49
N ALA A 41 8.47 4.13 4.63
CA ALA A 41 7.70 5.36 4.74
C ALA A 41 8.44 6.62 4.23
N SER A 42 9.69 6.52 3.74
CA SER A 42 10.49 7.68 3.29
C SER A 42 9.77 8.57 2.28
N ARG A 43 9.08 7.97 1.30
CA ARG A 43 8.29 8.73 0.31
C ARG A 43 7.08 9.43 0.93
N PHE A 44 6.44 8.77 1.90
CA PHE A 44 5.34 9.37 2.65
C PHE A 44 5.81 10.58 3.46
N VAL A 45 6.95 10.49 4.16
CA VAL A 45 7.57 11.64 4.83
C VAL A 45 7.81 12.78 3.83
N GLY A 46 8.35 12.47 2.65
CA GLY A 46 8.55 13.47 1.59
C GLY A 46 7.25 14.18 1.17
N LYS A 47 6.14 13.43 1.06
CA LYS A 47 4.82 13.99 0.75
C LYS A 47 4.31 14.92 1.86
N VAL A 48 4.46 14.53 3.13
CA VAL A 48 4.09 15.39 4.27
C VAL A 48 4.90 16.68 4.25
N MET A 49 6.22 16.59 4.01
CA MET A 49 7.09 17.77 3.92
C MET A 49 6.73 18.70 2.75
N SER A 50 6.30 18.15 1.61
CA SER A 50 5.89 18.98 0.46
C SER A 50 4.61 19.78 0.70
N LYS A 51 3.78 19.37 1.68
CA LYS A 51 2.54 20.04 2.07
C LYS A 51 2.68 20.85 3.36
N ASN A 52 3.89 20.99 3.89
CA ASN A 52 4.10 21.67 5.16
C ASN A 52 4.00 23.18 5.00
N GLU A 53 2.96 23.78 5.57
CA GLU A 53 2.74 25.23 5.60
C GLU A 53 3.40 25.89 6.82
N ASP A 54 3.50 25.18 7.95
CA ASP A 54 4.16 25.68 9.16
C ASP A 54 5.67 25.39 9.14
N ILE A 55 6.40 26.15 8.32
CA ILE A 55 7.85 26.00 8.16
C ILE A 55 8.66 26.42 9.41
N VAL A 56 8.01 27.07 10.38
CA VAL A 56 8.63 27.52 11.62
C VAL A 56 8.63 26.39 12.64
N ARG A 57 7.46 25.84 12.98
CA ARG A 57 7.34 24.74 13.96
C ARG A 57 7.81 23.41 13.39
N VAL A 58 7.61 23.20 12.09
CA VAL A 58 8.07 22.00 11.38
C VAL A 58 9.18 22.44 10.43
N PRO A 59 10.46 22.39 10.85
CA PRO A 59 11.58 22.90 10.06
C PRO A 59 11.93 21.95 8.89
N CYS A 60 11.03 21.80 7.92
CA CYS A 60 11.17 20.88 6.79
C CYS A 60 12.40 21.15 5.91
N ARG A 61 12.98 22.36 6.01
CA ARG A 61 14.29 22.71 5.43
C ARG A 61 15.44 21.84 5.94
N ARG A 62 15.35 21.34 7.19
CA ARG A 62 16.35 20.46 7.80
C ARG A 62 16.23 19.01 7.31
N VAL A 63 15.23 18.67 6.51
CA VAL A 63 15.06 17.34 5.91
C VAL A 63 15.68 17.31 4.51
N VAL A 64 16.70 16.48 4.31
CA VAL A 64 17.48 16.37 3.06
C VAL A 64 17.47 14.95 2.48
N ARG A 65 18.10 14.78 1.31
CA ARG A 65 18.27 13.45 0.70
C ARG A 65 19.30 12.63 1.49
N SER A 66 19.27 11.31 1.28
CA SER A 66 20.14 10.36 2.00
C SER A 66 21.63 10.54 1.73
N ASP A 67 22.00 11.21 0.64
CA ASP A 67 23.38 11.51 0.24
C ASP A 67 23.87 12.89 0.72
N GLY A 68 23.07 13.58 1.54
CA GLY A 68 23.34 14.92 2.04
C GLY A 68 23.08 16.04 1.04
N THR A 69 22.55 15.74 -0.14
CA THR A 69 22.15 16.77 -1.11
C THR A 69 20.80 17.39 -0.76
N LEU A 70 20.65 18.66 -1.10
CA LEU A 70 19.39 19.38 -0.92
C LEU A 70 18.33 18.78 -1.85
N GLY A 71 17.26 18.24 -1.25
CA GLY A 71 16.01 17.93 -1.95
C GLY A 71 15.14 19.18 -2.10
N GLY A 72 14.06 19.07 -2.88
CA GLY A 72 13.10 20.17 -3.11
C GLY A 72 12.54 20.80 -1.83
N TYR A 73 11.97 21.98 -1.97
CA TYR A 73 11.43 22.79 -0.87
C TYR A 73 10.16 23.51 -1.31
N SER A 74 9.14 23.49 -0.46
CA SER A 74 7.83 24.09 -0.73
C SER A 74 7.72 25.56 -0.34
N GLY A 75 8.66 26.09 0.47
CA GLY A 75 8.61 27.47 0.95
C GLY A 75 9.38 28.46 0.06
N GLY A 76 8.85 29.68 -0.09
CA GLY A 76 9.49 30.78 -0.81
C GLY A 76 9.84 30.42 -2.27
N ASP A 77 11.06 30.76 -2.69
CA ASP A 77 11.58 30.46 -4.04
C ASP A 77 12.09 29.02 -4.19
N GLY A 78 11.76 28.14 -3.24
CA GLY A 78 12.18 26.73 -3.24
C GLY A 78 13.62 26.53 -2.73
N LEU A 79 14.47 25.88 -3.53
CA LEU A 79 15.83 25.51 -3.13
C LEU A 79 16.70 26.70 -2.65
N PRO A 80 16.67 27.88 -3.29
CA PRO A 80 17.40 29.05 -2.80
C PRO A 80 16.99 29.45 -1.38
N THR A 81 15.69 29.45 -1.07
CA THR A 81 15.17 29.75 0.27
C THR A 81 15.64 28.71 1.28
N LYS A 82 15.56 27.41 0.93
CA LYS A 82 16.05 26.32 1.79
C LYS A 82 17.53 26.50 2.13
N LYS A 83 18.36 26.81 1.13
CA LYS A 83 19.80 27.02 1.30
C LYS A 83 20.08 28.20 2.23
N LYS A 84 19.43 29.36 2.00
CA LYS A 84 19.60 30.56 2.84
C LYS A 84 19.25 30.28 4.31
N LEU A 85 18.12 29.60 4.56
CA LEU A 85 17.67 29.29 5.92
C LEU A 85 18.62 28.32 6.62
N LEU A 86 19.10 27.28 5.93
CA LEU A 86 20.09 26.35 6.50
C LEU A 86 21.43 27.04 6.79
N GLN A 87 21.91 27.92 5.91
CA GLN A 87 23.13 28.69 6.13
C GLN A 87 23.00 29.65 7.31
N ALA A 88 21.82 30.27 7.49
CA ALA A 88 21.54 31.10 8.66
C ALA A 88 21.55 30.31 9.98
N GLU A 89 21.30 29.00 9.92
CA GLU A 89 21.43 28.07 11.06
C GLU A 89 22.86 27.52 11.23
N GLY A 90 23.83 28.00 10.46
CA GLY A 90 25.22 27.56 10.53
C GLY A 90 25.56 26.30 9.73
N VAL A 91 24.67 25.85 8.84
CA VAL A 91 24.94 24.67 7.99
C VAL A 91 25.73 25.09 6.75
N GLU A 92 26.95 24.56 6.62
CA GLU A 92 27.79 24.77 5.44
C GLU A 92 27.32 23.93 4.23
N ILE A 93 27.15 24.59 3.08
CA ILE A 93 26.62 23.97 1.85
C ILE A 93 27.52 24.31 0.66
N ILE A 94 28.17 23.29 0.11
CA ILE A 94 29.02 23.37 -1.08
C ILE A 94 28.20 22.92 -2.29
N GLY A 95 27.93 23.85 -3.22
CA GLY A 95 26.96 23.62 -4.30
C GLY A 95 25.56 23.37 -3.76
N GLN A 96 25.10 22.12 -3.86
CA GLN A 96 23.81 21.62 -3.32
C GLN A 96 24.01 20.52 -2.27
N LYS A 97 25.22 20.32 -1.74
CA LYS A 97 25.53 19.27 -0.78
C LYS A 97 26.01 19.87 0.53
N ILE A 98 25.57 19.30 1.64
CA ILE A 98 26.03 19.67 2.97
C ILE A 98 27.45 19.15 3.16
N ALA A 99 28.39 20.03 3.54
CA ALA A 99 29.82 19.71 3.60
C ALA A 99 30.11 18.63 4.66
N ASP A 100 29.64 18.85 5.89
CA ASP A 100 29.85 17.97 7.05
C ASP A 100 28.63 17.08 7.35
N PHE A 101 27.94 16.59 6.31
CA PHE A 101 26.64 15.93 6.43
C PHE A 101 26.56 14.90 7.55
N GLU A 102 27.47 13.93 7.61
CA GLU A 102 27.42 12.87 8.63
C GLU A 102 27.66 13.39 10.05
N LYS A 103 28.41 14.48 10.24
CA LYS A 103 28.67 15.05 11.57
C LYS A 103 27.44 15.76 12.13
N ILE A 104 26.65 16.39 11.27
CA ILE A 104 25.46 17.17 11.65
C ILE A 104 24.15 16.42 11.39
N ARG A 105 24.22 15.12 11.11
CA ARG A 105 23.05 14.27 10.84
C ARG A 105 22.35 13.88 12.13
N PHE A 106 21.16 14.43 12.34
CA PHE A 106 20.27 14.10 13.44
C PHE A 106 19.50 12.80 13.18
N THR A 107 19.70 11.83 14.08
CA THR A 107 18.99 10.53 14.08
C THR A 107 18.39 10.14 15.44
N ASP A 108 18.64 10.93 16.49
CA ASP A 108 18.22 10.64 17.87
C ASP A 108 16.79 11.14 18.17
N PHE A 109 15.82 10.58 17.44
CA PHE A 109 14.41 10.93 17.59
C PHE A 109 13.77 10.26 18.81
N ARG A 110 13.00 11.03 19.60
CA ARG A 110 12.07 10.51 20.60
C ARG A 110 10.78 10.09 19.89
N THR A 111 10.47 8.79 19.91
CA THR A 111 9.36 8.23 19.14
C THR A 111 8.81 6.95 19.76
N THR A 112 7.51 6.72 19.56
CA THR A 112 6.86 5.43 19.89
C THR A 112 6.98 4.40 18.77
N TYR A 113 7.58 4.79 17.63
CA TYR A 113 7.65 4.00 16.38
C TYR A 113 6.25 3.52 15.93
N PRO A 114 5.31 4.44 15.62
CA PRO A 114 3.92 4.10 15.33
C PRO A 114 3.72 2.99 14.28
N LEU A 115 4.55 2.94 13.23
CA LEU A 115 4.49 1.90 12.18
C LEU A 115 4.82 0.49 12.69
N LYS A 116 5.53 0.34 13.82
CA LYS A 116 5.77 -0.97 14.44
C LYS A 116 4.47 -1.60 14.96
N LYS A 117 3.47 -0.80 15.36
CA LYS A 117 2.16 -1.31 15.79
C LYS A 117 1.43 -1.99 14.62
N TYR A 118 1.35 -1.32 13.47
CA TYR A 118 0.79 -1.88 12.24
C TYR A 118 1.57 -3.10 11.75
N ARG A 119 2.92 -3.05 11.82
CA ARG A 119 3.75 -4.19 11.43
C ARG A 119 3.56 -5.41 12.34
N LYS A 120 3.31 -5.19 13.64
CA LYS A 120 2.98 -6.25 14.59
C LYS A 120 1.65 -6.93 14.24
N ILE A 121 0.63 -6.16 13.84
CA ILE A 121 -0.65 -6.70 13.34
C ILE A 121 -0.39 -7.63 12.16
N GLN A 122 0.30 -7.15 11.12
CA GLN A 122 0.59 -7.99 9.95
C GLN A 122 1.35 -9.28 10.28
N ARG A 123 2.34 -9.22 11.18
CA ARG A 123 3.11 -10.41 11.59
C ARG A 123 2.31 -11.40 12.43
N ASN A 124 1.33 -10.92 13.18
CA ASN A 124 0.49 -11.76 14.01
C ASN A 124 -0.60 -12.42 13.17
N ASP A 125 -1.28 -11.63 12.34
CA ASP A 125 -2.39 -12.13 11.52
C ASP A 125 -1.93 -12.94 10.31
N SER A 126 -0.68 -12.77 9.85
CA SER A 126 -0.11 -13.64 8.82
C SER A 126 -0.10 -15.12 9.23
N LYS A 127 -0.09 -15.40 10.53
CA LYS A 127 -0.12 -16.75 11.08
C LYS A 127 -1.51 -17.39 11.05
N LYS A 128 -2.56 -16.59 10.78
CA LYS A 128 -3.95 -17.04 10.69
C LYS A 128 -4.36 -17.44 9.27
N ILE A 129 -3.50 -17.20 8.28
CA ILE A 129 -3.79 -17.51 6.89
C ILE A 129 -3.94 -19.02 6.72
N VAL A 130 -5.03 -19.43 6.07
CA VAL A 130 -5.24 -20.79 5.58
C VAL A 130 -4.91 -20.82 4.08
N LEU A 131 -4.03 -21.73 3.65
CA LEU A 131 -3.61 -21.89 2.25
C LEU A 131 -4.14 -23.19 1.63
N GLU A 132 -5.30 -23.62 2.10
CA GLU A 132 -6.07 -24.76 1.62
C GLU A 132 -7.39 -24.23 1.07
N ASP A 133 -7.95 -24.94 0.08
CA ASP A 133 -9.20 -24.53 -0.55
C ASP A 133 -10.36 -24.80 0.42
N ASP A 134 -11.07 -23.74 0.77
CA ASP A 134 -12.22 -23.81 1.68
C ASP A 134 -13.29 -22.83 1.22
N PHE A 135 -14.06 -23.26 0.21
CA PHE A 135 -15.14 -22.51 -0.42
C PHE A 135 -16.09 -23.45 -1.14
N SER A 136 -17.37 -23.06 -1.22
CA SER A 136 -18.40 -23.80 -1.96
C SER A 136 -18.11 -23.84 -3.46
N SER A 137 -18.47 -24.95 -4.12
CA SER A 137 -18.43 -25.05 -5.59
C SER A 137 -19.37 -24.07 -6.27
N ASP A 138 -20.44 -23.68 -5.57
CA ASP A 138 -21.47 -22.76 -6.06
C ASP A 138 -21.18 -21.30 -5.66
N ALA A 139 -20.07 -21.05 -4.95
CA ALA A 139 -19.68 -19.71 -4.54
C ALA A 139 -19.50 -18.79 -5.76
N TYR A 140 -20.10 -17.61 -5.68
CA TYR A 140 -19.89 -16.53 -6.63
C TYR A 140 -18.43 -16.09 -6.66
N ILE A 141 -18.09 -15.23 -7.61
CA ILE A 141 -16.79 -14.55 -7.60
C ILE A 141 -17.03 -13.05 -7.46
N ALA A 142 -16.29 -12.41 -6.57
CA ALA A 142 -16.39 -10.97 -6.35
C ALA A 142 -15.11 -10.28 -6.81
N GLY A 143 -15.25 -9.10 -7.39
CA GLY A 143 -14.15 -8.18 -7.63
C GLY A 143 -14.31 -6.96 -6.75
N ALA A 144 -13.23 -6.46 -6.17
CA ALA A 144 -13.25 -5.18 -5.48
C ALA A 144 -12.06 -4.29 -5.86
N ASP A 145 -12.32 -2.99 -5.93
CA ASP A 145 -11.32 -1.97 -6.20
C ASP A 145 -11.70 -0.64 -5.53
N ILE A 146 -10.72 0.26 -5.37
CA ILE A 146 -10.91 1.60 -4.83
C ILE A 146 -10.26 2.63 -5.74
N ALA A 147 -11.07 3.59 -6.19
CA ALA A 147 -10.58 4.79 -6.87
C ALA A 147 -10.45 5.95 -5.87
N TYR A 148 -9.51 6.88 -6.11
CA TYR A 148 -9.22 7.97 -5.19
C TYR A 148 -9.34 9.34 -5.86
N ASP A 149 -9.90 10.31 -5.14
CA ASP A 149 -9.83 11.73 -5.47
C ASP A 149 -9.42 12.53 -4.22
N GLY A 150 -8.18 12.99 -4.18
CA GLY A 150 -7.60 13.60 -2.98
C GLY A 150 -7.63 12.64 -1.77
N GLU A 151 -8.49 12.95 -0.81
CA GLU A 151 -8.73 12.16 0.41
C GLU A 151 -10.01 11.32 0.34
N ASP A 152 -10.82 11.49 -0.71
CA ASP A 152 -11.98 10.66 -0.95
C ASP A 152 -11.55 9.33 -1.59
N ALA A 153 -12.15 8.25 -1.11
CA ALA A 153 -12.08 6.91 -1.67
C ALA A 153 -13.48 6.48 -2.12
N PHE A 154 -13.53 5.92 -3.33
CA PHE A 154 -14.71 5.40 -4.00
C PHE A 154 -14.52 3.91 -4.15
N ALA A 155 -14.98 3.17 -3.15
CA ALA A 155 -14.82 1.73 -3.08
C ALA A 155 -16.01 1.02 -3.71
N VAL A 156 -15.73 -0.06 -4.44
CA VAL A 156 -16.73 -0.88 -5.10
C VAL A 156 -16.44 -2.35 -4.84
N LEU A 157 -17.49 -3.13 -4.57
CA LEU A 157 -17.49 -4.58 -4.55
C LEU A 157 -18.58 -5.07 -5.52
N MET A 158 -18.18 -5.84 -6.53
CA MET A 158 -19.08 -6.41 -7.54
C MET A 158 -19.14 -7.92 -7.38
N LEU A 159 -20.33 -8.46 -7.10
CA LEU A 159 -20.59 -9.89 -7.09
C LEU A 159 -20.97 -10.36 -8.50
N LEU A 160 -20.34 -11.43 -8.95
CA LEU A 160 -20.46 -11.93 -10.31
C LEU A 160 -20.73 -13.44 -10.28
N ASP A 161 -21.39 -13.96 -11.31
CA ASP A 161 -21.48 -15.40 -11.49
C ASP A 161 -20.08 -16.03 -11.57
N ARG A 162 -19.96 -17.33 -11.27
CA ARG A 162 -18.66 -18.02 -11.21
C ARG A 162 -17.84 -17.93 -12.50
N LYS A 163 -18.50 -17.69 -13.64
CA LYS A 163 -17.87 -17.53 -14.97
C LYS A 163 -17.45 -16.08 -15.26
N GLY A 164 -17.73 -15.14 -14.36
CA GLY A 164 -17.39 -13.72 -14.48
C GLY A 164 -18.08 -13.02 -15.65
N GLY A 165 -19.24 -13.51 -16.07
CA GLY A 165 -20.08 -12.98 -17.15
C GLY A 165 -21.19 -12.07 -16.63
N GLU A 166 -22.02 -12.55 -15.70
CA GLU A 166 -23.16 -11.82 -15.16
C GLU A 166 -22.77 -11.04 -13.89
N VAL A 167 -23.35 -9.86 -13.68
CA VAL A 167 -23.23 -9.09 -12.43
C VAL A 167 -24.48 -9.35 -11.62
N ILE A 168 -24.31 -9.92 -10.43
CA ILE A 168 -25.41 -10.29 -9.52
C ILE A 168 -25.74 -9.12 -8.61
N GLN A 169 -24.71 -8.46 -8.06
CA GLN A 169 -24.85 -7.36 -7.13
C GLN A 169 -23.68 -6.38 -7.25
N THR A 170 -23.89 -5.12 -6.89
CA THR A 170 -22.81 -4.12 -6.78
C THR A 170 -23.03 -3.22 -5.57
N GLU A 171 -22.11 -3.30 -4.62
CA GLU A 171 -22.04 -2.43 -3.45
C GLU A 171 -21.04 -1.29 -3.69
N ARG A 172 -21.40 -0.08 -3.24
CA ARG A 172 -20.56 1.13 -3.41
C ARG A 172 -20.55 1.95 -2.14
N ILE A 173 -19.39 2.54 -1.83
CA ILE A 173 -19.28 3.51 -0.75
C ILE A 173 -18.25 4.60 -1.08
N ARG A 174 -18.63 5.85 -0.82
CA ARG A 174 -17.71 6.98 -0.75
C ARG A 174 -17.31 7.22 0.70
N THR A 175 -16.03 7.21 0.98
CA THR A 175 -15.50 7.43 2.34
C THR A 175 -14.22 8.26 2.32
N LYS A 176 -13.78 8.71 3.49
CA LYS A 176 -12.50 9.42 3.67
C LYS A 176 -11.39 8.43 4.01
N VAL A 177 -10.24 8.61 3.37
CA VAL A 177 -9.06 7.81 3.63
C VAL A 177 -8.32 8.35 4.85
N THR A 178 -8.26 7.56 5.91
CA THR A 178 -7.58 7.94 7.16
C THR A 178 -6.13 7.46 7.26
N PHE A 179 -5.71 6.53 6.39
CA PHE A 179 -4.34 6.00 6.38
C PHE A 179 -3.59 6.37 5.07
N PRO A 180 -2.37 6.92 5.16
CA PRO A 180 -1.62 7.35 3.98
C PRO A 180 -1.15 6.18 3.12
N TYR A 181 -0.86 6.44 1.85
CA TYR A 181 -0.23 5.44 0.99
C TYR A 181 1.23 5.23 1.41
N ILE A 182 1.50 4.10 2.07
CA ILE A 182 2.84 3.61 2.39
C ILE A 182 2.96 2.21 1.78
N PRO A 183 3.99 1.93 0.95
CA PRO A 183 4.21 0.60 0.40
C PRO A 183 4.22 -0.45 1.52
N THR A 184 3.64 -1.62 1.27
CA THR A 184 3.47 -2.73 2.26
C THR A 184 2.48 -2.48 3.41
N TYR A 185 1.76 -1.36 3.40
CA TYR A 185 0.70 -1.02 4.37
C TYR A 185 -0.66 -0.71 3.70
N LEU A 186 -0.83 -1.06 2.42
CA LEU A 186 -2.05 -0.78 1.64
C LEU A 186 -3.33 -1.27 2.35
N SER A 187 -3.24 -2.40 3.04
CA SER A 187 -4.38 -2.99 3.75
C SER A 187 -4.96 -2.07 4.83
N PHE A 188 -4.13 -1.28 5.52
CA PHE A 188 -4.62 -0.32 6.51
C PHE A 188 -5.31 0.90 5.89
N ARG A 189 -5.09 1.13 4.59
CA ARG A 189 -5.71 2.20 3.81
C ARG A 189 -7.04 1.80 3.21
N GLU A 190 -7.14 0.58 2.70
CA GLU A 190 -8.26 0.18 1.84
C GLU A 190 -9.20 -0.83 2.49
N ALA A 191 -8.68 -1.74 3.31
CA ALA A 191 -9.48 -2.83 3.86
C ALA A 191 -10.72 -2.35 4.64
N PRO A 192 -10.69 -1.25 5.43
CA PRO A 192 -11.89 -0.79 6.14
C PRO A 192 -13.08 -0.51 5.23
N ALA A 193 -12.86 0.06 4.03
CA ALA A 193 -13.94 0.37 3.10
C ALA A 193 -14.52 -0.92 2.48
N ILE A 194 -13.64 -1.86 2.12
CA ILE A 194 -14.07 -3.14 1.54
C ILE A 194 -14.82 -4.00 2.55
N MET A 195 -14.36 -4.01 3.81
CA MET A 195 -15.06 -4.71 4.89
C MET A 195 -16.47 -4.15 5.11
N GLN A 196 -16.66 -2.85 4.95
CA GLN A 196 -17.99 -2.25 5.04
C GLN A 196 -18.89 -2.64 3.85
N LEU A 197 -18.32 -2.80 2.65
CA LEU A 197 -19.08 -3.26 1.48
C LEU A 197 -19.47 -4.73 1.60
N SER A 198 -18.62 -5.57 2.20
CA SER A 198 -18.94 -6.99 2.38
C SER A 198 -20.11 -7.23 3.33
N ASP A 199 -20.43 -6.29 4.23
CA ASP A 199 -21.60 -6.41 5.12
C ASP A 199 -22.93 -6.43 4.34
N GLY A 200 -22.95 -5.97 3.08
CA GLY A 200 -24.12 -5.98 2.21
C GLY A 200 -24.25 -7.20 1.31
N VAL A 201 -23.34 -8.18 1.40
CA VAL A 201 -23.32 -9.37 0.53
C VAL A 201 -23.55 -10.63 1.36
N ASP A 202 -24.73 -11.22 1.23
CA ASP A 202 -25.13 -12.41 2.00
C ASP A 202 -24.65 -13.74 1.37
N ASP A 203 -24.46 -13.77 0.05
CA ASP A 203 -24.07 -14.98 -0.67
C ASP A 203 -22.61 -15.39 -0.40
N ASP A 204 -22.31 -16.69 -0.55
CA ASP A 204 -20.93 -17.17 -0.53
C ASP A 204 -20.16 -16.70 -1.78
N TYR A 205 -18.96 -16.11 -1.60
CA TYR A 205 -18.13 -15.67 -2.71
C TYR A 205 -16.63 -15.82 -2.47
N ILE A 206 -15.89 -15.87 -3.58
CA ILE A 206 -14.43 -15.72 -3.60
C ILE A 206 -14.07 -14.30 -4.01
N LEU A 207 -13.39 -13.58 -3.13
CA LEU A 207 -12.97 -12.21 -3.40
C LEU A 207 -11.67 -12.20 -4.21
N VAL A 208 -11.67 -11.45 -5.31
CA VAL A 208 -10.47 -11.14 -6.09
C VAL A 208 -10.18 -9.65 -5.94
N TYR A 209 -8.98 -9.32 -5.47
CA TYR A 209 -8.62 -7.96 -5.09
C TYR A 209 -7.40 -7.45 -5.87
N ASP A 210 -7.38 -6.17 -6.28
CA ASP A 210 -6.19 -5.52 -6.89
C ASP A 210 -5.11 -5.25 -5.81
N GLY A 211 -4.39 -6.29 -5.44
CA GLY A 211 -3.36 -6.25 -4.43
C GLY A 211 -2.72 -7.61 -4.19
N ASN A 212 -1.65 -7.64 -3.41
CA ASN A 212 -0.96 -8.90 -3.11
C ASN A 212 -1.64 -9.63 -1.95
N GLY A 213 -1.57 -10.97 -1.96
CA GLY A 213 -1.84 -11.85 -0.82
C GLY A 213 -0.55 -12.18 -0.08
N ILE A 214 -0.18 -13.46 0.00
CA ILE A 214 1.05 -13.92 0.67
C ILE A 214 2.35 -13.48 -0.03
N MET A 215 2.26 -13.03 -1.28
CA MET A 215 3.37 -12.41 -2.01
C MET A 215 3.61 -10.97 -1.52
N HIS A 216 4.02 -10.88 -0.26
CA HIS A 216 4.26 -9.66 0.47
C HIS A 216 5.46 -9.86 1.39
N PRO A 217 6.28 -8.84 1.72
CA PRO A 217 7.45 -9.00 2.59
C PRO A 217 7.14 -9.64 3.95
N MET A 218 5.94 -9.40 4.49
CA MET A 218 5.46 -10.01 5.74
C MET A 218 4.56 -11.23 5.53
N GLY A 219 4.40 -11.72 4.29
CA GLY A 219 3.45 -12.79 3.96
C GLY A 219 1.98 -12.40 4.13
N PHE A 220 1.68 -11.09 4.22
CA PHE A 220 0.37 -10.58 4.59
C PHE A 220 0.03 -9.27 3.87
N GLY A 221 -0.21 -9.39 2.56
CA GLY A 221 -0.73 -8.31 1.75
C GLY A 221 -2.21 -8.06 1.99
N ILE A 222 -2.82 -7.13 1.23
CA ILE A 222 -4.22 -6.74 1.42
C ILE A 222 -5.21 -7.88 1.17
N ALA A 223 -4.96 -8.75 0.18
CA ALA A 223 -5.84 -9.90 -0.07
C ALA A 223 -5.82 -10.86 1.12
N SER A 224 -4.66 -11.12 1.72
CA SER A 224 -4.56 -11.93 2.95
C SER A 224 -5.19 -11.24 4.15
N HIS A 225 -5.03 -9.92 4.27
CA HIS A 225 -5.61 -9.17 5.38
C HIS A 225 -7.14 -9.18 5.32
N LEU A 226 -7.73 -8.92 4.15
CA LEU A 226 -9.16 -9.03 3.92
C LEU A 226 -9.65 -10.44 4.19
N GLY A 227 -8.97 -11.45 3.67
CA GLY A 227 -9.38 -12.84 3.85
C GLY A 227 -9.39 -13.29 5.31
N VAL A 228 -8.40 -12.90 6.11
CA VAL A 228 -8.40 -13.20 7.56
C VAL A 228 -9.46 -12.41 8.31
N MET A 229 -9.73 -11.17 7.93
CA MET A 229 -10.69 -10.31 8.66
C MET A 229 -12.14 -10.61 8.34
N LEU A 230 -12.42 -11.02 7.10
CA LEU A 230 -13.75 -11.40 6.63
C LEU A 230 -14.01 -12.90 6.76
N ASP A 231 -12.97 -13.67 7.08
CA ASP A 231 -13.00 -15.13 7.06
C ASP A 231 -13.40 -15.73 5.69
N LEU A 232 -12.91 -15.10 4.61
CA LEU A 232 -13.28 -15.43 3.23
C LEU A 232 -12.12 -16.05 2.44
N PRO A 233 -12.43 -16.83 1.39
CA PRO A 233 -11.50 -17.16 0.31
C PRO A 233 -11.14 -15.91 -0.49
N VAL A 234 -9.86 -15.54 -0.54
CA VAL A 234 -9.41 -14.32 -1.24
C VAL A 234 -8.20 -14.57 -2.11
N ILE A 235 -8.22 -14.04 -3.34
CA ILE A 235 -7.10 -14.05 -4.29
C ILE A 235 -6.60 -12.62 -4.49
N GLY A 236 -5.29 -12.44 -4.35
CA GLY A 236 -4.62 -11.18 -4.69
C GLY A 236 -4.12 -11.19 -6.13
N VAL A 237 -4.46 -10.14 -6.88
CA VAL A 237 -3.99 -9.87 -8.25
C VAL A 237 -3.27 -8.53 -8.26
N ALA A 238 -1.98 -8.48 -8.57
CA ALA A 238 -1.18 -7.26 -8.55
C ALA A 238 -0.55 -6.96 -9.91
N LYS A 239 -0.48 -5.66 -10.27
CA LYS A 239 0.15 -5.18 -11.51
C LYS A 239 1.69 -5.09 -11.45
N LYS A 240 2.28 -5.27 -10.27
CA LYS A 240 3.73 -5.18 -10.02
C LYS A 240 4.17 -6.24 -9.01
N GLN A 241 5.38 -6.77 -9.20
CA GLN A 241 6.00 -7.66 -8.23
C GLN A 241 6.37 -6.89 -6.97
N LEU A 242 5.84 -7.30 -5.82
CA LEU A 242 6.18 -6.70 -4.54
C LEU A 242 7.39 -7.38 -3.88
N CYS A 243 7.50 -8.70 -3.98
CA CYS A 243 8.61 -9.47 -3.45
C CYS A 243 8.78 -10.83 -4.16
N GLY A 244 9.82 -11.57 -3.77
CA GLY A 244 10.15 -12.88 -4.30
C GLY A 244 11.00 -12.84 -5.56
N SER A 245 11.37 -14.01 -6.07
CA SER A 245 12.09 -14.20 -7.32
C SER A 245 11.28 -15.08 -8.27
N LEU A 246 11.43 -14.84 -9.57
CA LEU A 246 10.75 -15.65 -10.59
C LEU A 246 11.51 -16.96 -10.80
N SER A 247 10.75 -18.06 -10.92
CA SER A 247 11.27 -19.39 -11.21
C SER A 247 10.44 -20.06 -12.31
N GLY A 248 11.12 -20.71 -13.25
CA GLY A 248 10.52 -21.37 -14.40
C GLY A 248 10.51 -20.54 -15.69
N SER A 249 10.01 -21.15 -16.76
CA SER A 249 9.92 -20.60 -18.11
C SER A 249 8.46 -20.52 -18.58
N GLY A 250 8.23 -19.85 -19.72
CA GLY A 250 6.90 -19.70 -20.32
C GLY A 250 6.09 -18.51 -19.82
N LYS A 251 4.80 -18.50 -20.18
CA LYS A 251 3.84 -17.42 -19.88
C LYS A 251 3.47 -17.35 -18.39
N THR A 252 3.56 -18.47 -17.67
CA THR A 252 3.28 -18.52 -16.23
C THR A 252 4.53 -18.99 -15.49
N LYS A 253 5.11 -18.10 -14.68
CA LYS A 253 6.27 -18.39 -13.82
C LYS A 253 5.83 -18.47 -12.37
N ARG A 254 6.51 -19.31 -11.58
CA ARG A 254 6.33 -19.35 -10.13
C ARG A 254 7.04 -18.15 -9.50
N VAL A 255 6.48 -17.62 -8.42
CA VAL A 255 7.14 -16.63 -7.56
C VAL A 255 7.56 -17.34 -6.28
N LEU A 256 8.85 -17.29 -5.97
CA LEU A 256 9.44 -17.89 -4.78
C LEU A 256 9.84 -16.82 -3.77
N SER A 257 9.50 -17.00 -2.49
CA SER A 257 9.95 -16.14 -1.40
C SER A 257 10.47 -17.01 -0.25
N GLY A 258 11.75 -16.86 0.11
CA GLY A 258 12.39 -17.72 1.10
C GLY A 258 12.33 -19.22 0.74
N GLY A 259 12.42 -19.55 -0.56
CA GLY A 259 12.29 -20.91 -1.08
C GLY A 259 10.86 -21.45 -1.20
N ARG A 260 9.85 -20.74 -0.68
CA ARG A 260 8.44 -21.15 -0.74
C ARG A 260 7.75 -20.60 -1.98
N HIS A 261 6.88 -21.39 -2.59
CA HIS A 261 6.04 -20.95 -3.71
C HIS A 261 4.88 -20.08 -3.21
N VAL A 262 4.94 -18.78 -3.48
CA VAL A 262 4.01 -17.77 -2.93
C VAL A 262 3.00 -17.23 -3.95
N GLY A 263 3.04 -17.70 -5.19
CA GLY A 263 2.17 -17.23 -6.26
C GLY A 263 2.79 -17.37 -7.63
N PHE A 264 2.21 -16.68 -8.60
CA PHE A 264 2.59 -16.76 -10.01
C PHE A 264 2.79 -15.37 -10.61
N ALA A 265 3.68 -15.27 -11.59
CA ALA A 265 3.73 -14.18 -12.54
C ALA A 265 3.16 -14.69 -13.87
N VAL A 266 2.08 -14.09 -14.32
CA VAL A 266 1.34 -14.44 -15.54
C VAL A 266 1.56 -13.35 -16.57
N SER A 267 2.04 -13.74 -17.74
CA SER A 267 2.25 -12.89 -18.91
C SER A 267 1.26 -13.28 -20.01
N GLY A 268 0.67 -12.29 -20.64
CA GLY A 268 -0.21 -12.47 -21.80
C GLY A 268 0.39 -11.88 -23.06
N GLU A 269 -0.23 -12.22 -24.17
CA GLU A 269 0.08 -11.65 -25.47
C GLU A 269 -0.34 -10.17 -25.47
N ASN A 270 0.53 -9.28 -25.94
CA ASN A 270 0.32 -7.83 -25.96
C ASN A 270 0.21 -7.13 -24.58
N TRP A 271 0.65 -7.77 -23.48
CA TRP A 271 0.72 -7.09 -22.19
C TRP A 271 2.08 -6.42 -22.01
N SER A 272 2.10 -5.16 -21.59
CA SER A 272 3.33 -4.42 -21.33
C SER A 272 4.14 -4.97 -20.15
N SER A 273 3.50 -5.71 -19.25
CA SER A 273 4.13 -6.33 -18.09
C SER A 273 3.26 -7.46 -17.51
N PRO A 274 3.88 -8.41 -16.79
CA PRO A 274 3.16 -9.48 -16.12
C PRO A 274 2.14 -8.96 -15.09
N VAL A 275 1.19 -9.82 -14.75
CA VAL A 275 0.32 -9.71 -13.59
C VAL A 275 0.70 -10.79 -12.60
N TYR A 276 0.64 -10.47 -11.33
CA TYR A 276 1.11 -11.35 -10.27
C TYR A 276 -0.08 -11.82 -9.44
N VAL A 277 -0.24 -13.13 -9.32
CA VAL A 277 -1.37 -13.77 -8.62
C VAL A 277 -0.83 -14.45 -7.38
N SER A 278 -1.46 -14.25 -6.23
CA SER A 278 -1.07 -14.91 -4.98
C SER A 278 -2.30 -15.21 -4.12
N PRO A 279 -2.32 -16.35 -3.41
CA PRO A 279 -3.42 -16.64 -2.49
C PRO A 279 -3.41 -15.64 -1.33
N GLY A 280 -4.61 -15.26 -0.90
CA GLY A 280 -4.86 -14.39 0.24
C GLY A 280 -5.10 -15.21 1.51
N ASN A 281 -6.24 -15.90 1.55
CA ASN A 281 -6.72 -16.77 2.63
C ASN A 281 -7.73 -17.79 2.07
N ARG A 282 -7.90 -18.94 2.74
CA ARG A 282 -8.84 -20.03 2.39
C ARG A 282 -8.81 -20.44 0.91
N ILE A 283 -7.62 -20.33 0.30
CA ILE A 283 -7.37 -20.75 -1.07
C ILE A 283 -5.92 -21.17 -1.24
N SER A 284 -5.72 -22.30 -1.90
CA SER A 284 -4.41 -22.81 -2.22
C SER A 284 -3.72 -21.98 -3.30
N THR A 285 -2.39 -22.05 -3.34
CA THR A 285 -1.63 -21.40 -4.41
C THR A 285 -2.12 -21.87 -5.78
N GLY A 286 -2.34 -23.17 -5.98
CA GLY A 286 -2.81 -23.71 -7.26
C GLY A 286 -4.18 -23.14 -7.68
N SER A 287 -5.15 -23.18 -6.78
CA SER A 287 -6.52 -22.70 -7.04
C SER A 287 -6.59 -21.19 -7.23
N SER A 288 -5.70 -20.43 -6.58
CA SER A 288 -5.62 -18.98 -6.79
C SER A 288 -5.35 -18.59 -8.26
N LEU A 289 -4.68 -19.47 -9.02
CA LEU A 289 -4.46 -19.27 -10.46
C LEU A 289 -5.54 -19.95 -11.30
N SER A 290 -5.85 -21.22 -11.05
CA SER A 290 -6.77 -21.99 -11.93
C SER A 290 -8.17 -21.39 -12.00
N LEU A 291 -8.66 -20.79 -10.90
CA LEU A 291 -9.95 -20.10 -10.87
C LEU A 291 -9.97 -18.82 -11.72
N LEU A 292 -8.83 -18.14 -11.86
CA LEU A 292 -8.73 -16.89 -12.62
C LEU A 292 -8.45 -17.12 -14.11
N GLN A 293 -7.87 -18.27 -14.48
CA GLN A 293 -7.55 -18.61 -15.87
C GLN A 293 -8.74 -18.46 -16.85
N PRO A 294 -9.95 -18.99 -16.58
CA PRO A 294 -11.08 -18.84 -17.49
C PRO A 294 -11.63 -17.41 -17.55
N LEU A 295 -11.27 -16.56 -16.58
CA LEU A 295 -11.74 -15.18 -16.45
C LEU A 295 -10.79 -14.17 -17.11
N TRP A 296 -9.76 -14.65 -17.78
CA TRP A 296 -8.64 -13.84 -18.25
C TRP A 296 -8.81 -13.40 -19.70
N LYS A 297 -9.67 -12.39 -19.93
CA LYS A 297 -9.92 -11.82 -21.27
C LYS A 297 -9.00 -10.65 -21.62
N PHE A 298 -8.52 -9.92 -20.61
CA PHE A 298 -7.67 -8.74 -20.75
C PHE A 298 -6.43 -8.86 -19.87
N ARG A 299 -5.65 -7.80 -19.66
CA ARG A 299 -4.50 -7.86 -18.73
C ARG A 299 -4.91 -8.25 -17.31
N LEU A 300 -6.05 -7.77 -16.82
CA LEU A 300 -6.60 -8.16 -15.52
C LEU A 300 -7.77 -9.16 -15.71
N PRO A 301 -7.95 -10.12 -14.79
CA PRO A 301 -9.13 -10.97 -14.74
C PRO A 301 -10.42 -10.15 -14.61
N GLU A 302 -11.52 -10.67 -15.15
CA GLU A 302 -12.82 -9.97 -15.20
C GLU A 302 -13.28 -9.37 -13.85
N PRO A 303 -13.24 -10.07 -12.70
CA PRO A 303 -13.73 -9.50 -11.44
C PRO A 303 -13.05 -8.18 -11.07
N VAL A 304 -11.71 -8.17 -11.05
CA VAL A 304 -10.92 -6.97 -10.71
C VAL A 304 -11.03 -5.91 -11.80
N ARG A 305 -11.07 -6.32 -13.08
CA ARG A 305 -11.21 -5.39 -14.20
C ARG A 305 -12.55 -4.62 -14.13
N ARG A 306 -13.65 -5.33 -13.85
CA ARG A 306 -14.99 -4.73 -13.75
C ARG A 306 -15.10 -3.84 -12.52
N ALA A 307 -14.62 -4.30 -11.36
CA ALA A 307 -14.57 -3.47 -10.16
C ALA A 307 -13.76 -2.18 -10.37
N HIS A 308 -12.62 -2.26 -11.05
CA HIS A 308 -11.82 -1.08 -11.39
C HIS A 308 -12.55 -0.06 -12.27
N ILE A 309 -13.21 -0.54 -13.33
CA ILE A 309 -14.00 0.33 -14.22
C ILE A 309 -15.13 0.99 -13.44
N GLU A 310 -15.81 0.22 -12.59
CA GLU A 310 -16.95 0.71 -11.82
C GLU A 310 -16.53 1.71 -10.73
N ALA A 311 -15.38 1.49 -10.07
CA ALA A 311 -14.81 2.44 -9.13
C ALA A 311 -14.43 3.77 -9.82
N GLU A 312 -13.86 3.71 -11.02
CA GLU A 312 -13.55 4.91 -11.81
C GLU A 312 -14.80 5.67 -12.28
N ARG A 313 -15.87 4.96 -12.66
CA ARG A 313 -17.17 5.56 -12.99
C ARG A 313 -17.80 6.22 -11.77
N PHE A 314 -17.78 5.54 -10.63
CA PHE A 314 -18.31 6.07 -9.38
C PHE A 314 -17.55 7.31 -8.92
N ARG A 315 -16.21 7.32 -9.06
CA ARG A 315 -15.38 8.51 -8.79
C ARG A 315 -15.76 9.71 -9.67
N ARG A 316 -16.17 9.47 -10.92
CA ARG A 316 -16.57 10.53 -11.88
C ARG A 316 -18.02 10.99 -11.71
N GLY A 317 -18.82 10.28 -10.90
CA GLY A 317 -20.24 10.55 -10.75
C GLY A 317 -21.11 9.98 -11.87
N ASP A 318 -20.62 8.96 -12.60
CA ASP A 318 -21.33 8.33 -13.72
C ASP A 318 -22.36 7.27 -13.26
N VAL A 319 -22.42 6.99 -11.95
CA VAL A 319 -23.28 5.99 -11.27
C VAL A 319 -23.60 6.42 -9.84
#